data_AF-A0A3B3V0D7-F1
#
_entry.id   AF-A0A3B3V0D7-F1
#
_cell.length_a   1.000
_cell.length_b   1.000
_cell.length_c   1.000
_cell.angle_alpha   90.00
_cell.angle_beta   90.00
_cell.angle_gamma   90.00
#
_symmetry.space_group_name_H-M   'P 1'
#
loop_
_entity.id
_entity.type
_entity.pdbx_description
1 polymer ?
#
loop_
_entity_poly.entity_id
_entity_poly.type
_entity_poly.pdbx_seq_one_letter_code
_entity_poly.pdbx_strand_id
1 'polypeptide(L)'
;MCKRFHTSTMELSAHFLDELQRHNYVTPTSYLELISTFKNLLRTKRAEVMQLKYRYEVGLEKLQSAADQVATMQVELEALQPQLLVASKEVDEMMVVIERESKEVAATEKVVKEDEAVSNEQAMAAKAIKDECDADLAEATPILQSALDALNTLTPQDISLVKSMKNPPAGVKLVMEAICILKGDYWGPAKKLLGDMRFLQSLHEYNKDNIPLNLITIIRQKYITNPDFVPEKIRTASNAAEGMCKWVCAMDKYDKVAKVVAPKKAKLAEAEGELKIAMDALHIKQAALKEVQDKLAKLEDTLEVDLCSKKLERAEQLIGGLGGEKTRWSEMAFNLGLLYNNLTGDMLISSGIVAYLGAFTSKYRQKWLEMCKAMEIPCSSNMSLTSSLGEPVKIQAWNIAGLPSDSFSIENGIMISRWPLMIDPQGQANKWVKNMEKANNLHVIKLSDSDFVRTLENCIQFGNPVLLENIGEDLDPILEPLLLKQTFKQGGALCIRLGDSTIEYAPDFRFYITTKLRNPHYLPKISVKVKLSCRAA
;
A
#
# COMPACT_ATOMS: atom_id res chain seq x y z
N MET A 1 2.35 -60.71 -10.39
CA MET A 1 3.59 -60.48 -9.62
C MET A 1 3.49 -60.91 -8.15
N CYS A 2 2.53 -60.41 -7.35
CA CYS A 2 2.43 -60.74 -5.91
C CYS A 2 2.46 -62.26 -5.59
N LYS A 3 1.74 -63.08 -6.36
CA LYS A 3 1.80 -64.56 -6.24
C LYS A 3 3.23 -65.08 -6.37
N ARG A 4 4.01 -64.56 -7.32
CA ARG A 4 5.39 -64.98 -7.55
C ARG A 4 6.31 -64.55 -6.41
N PHE A 5 6.13 -63.36 -5.84
CA PHE A 5 6.84 -62.97 -4.62
C PHE A 5 6.57 -63.97 -3.51
N HIS A 6 5.29 -64.26 -3.23
CA HIS A 6 4.90 -65.22 -2.19
C HIS A 6 5.51 -66.62 -2.41
N THR A 7 5.39 -67.19 -3.61
CA THR A 7 5.96 -68.52 -3.91
C THR A 7 7.48 -68.53 -3.85
N SER A 8 8.13 -67.50 -4.40
CA SER A 8 9.59 -67.39 -4.31
C SER A 8 10.08 -67.24 -2.88
N THR A 9 9.35 -66.53 -2.00
CA THR A 9 9.72 -66.44 -0.58
C THR A 9 9.58 -67.79 0.13
N MET A 10 8.61 -68.64 -0.25
CA MET A 10 8.50 -69.99 0.32
C MET A 10 9.74 -70.83 -0.03
N GLU A 11 10.17 -70.82 -1.29
CA GLU A 11 11.40 -71.48 -1.74
C GLU A 11 12.63 -70.90 -1.02
N LEU A 12 12.73 -69.57 -0.95
CA LEU A 12 13.82 -68.88 -0.26
C LEU A 12 13.87 -69.20 1.23
N SER A 13 12.73 -69.35 1.89
CA SER A 13 12.68 -69.71 3.32
C SER A 13 13.22 -71.11 3.56
N ALA A 14 13.01 -72.04 2.62
CA ALA A 14 13.61 -73.38 2.69
C ALA A 14 15.13 -73.32 2.52
N HIS A 15 15.63 -72.56 1.54
CA HIS A 15 17.08 -72.34 1.36
C HIS A 15 17.73 -71.63 2.56
N PHE A 16 17.04 -70.64 3.14
CA PHE A 16 17.51 -69.91 4.30
C PHE A 16 17.65 -70.80 5.55
N LEU A 17 16.73 -71.77 5.68
CA LEU A 17 16.84 -72.80 6.71
C LEU A 17 18.02 -73.74 6.45
N ASP A 18 18.20 -74.21 5.22
CA ASP A 18 19.28 -75.13 4.88
C ASP A 18 20.67 -74.48 5.07
N GLU A 19 20.88 -73.30 4.50
CA GLU A 19 22.18 -72.60 4.49
C GLU A 19 22.54 -71.97 5.84
N LEU A 20 21.58 -71.36 6.54
CA LEU A 20 21.83 -70.52 7.72
C LEU A 20 21.19 -71.07 9.00
N GLN A 21 20.46 -72.18 8.91
CA GLN A 21 19.76 -72.80 10.04
C GLN A 21 18.80 -71.82 10.73
N ARG A 22 18.12 -70.99 9.92
CA ARG A 22 17.17 -69.98 10.40
C ARG A 22 15.78 -70.22 9.86
N HIS A 23 14.80 -70.20 10.76
CA HIS A 23 13.40 -70.36 10.39
C HIS A 23 12.79 -69.03 9.95
N ASN A 24 12.13 -69.03 8.80
CA ASN A 24 11.24 -67.96 8.35
C ASN A 24 9.92 -68.56 7.88
N TYR A 25 8.80 -67.98 8.30
CA TYR A 25 7.48 -68.49 7.99
C TYR A 25 6.75 -67.56 7.02
N VAL A 26 6.33 -68.13 5.90
CA VAL A 26 5.51 -67.43 4.90
C VAL A 26 4.05 -67.74 5.17
N THR A 27 3.24 -66.71 5.39
CA THR A 27 1.84 -66.87 5.81
C THR A 27 0.87 -66.12 4.90
N PRO A 28 -0.42 -66.51 4.85
CA PRO A 28 -1.44 -65.78 4.08
C PRO A 28 -1.58 -64.32 4.54
N THR A 29 -1.37 -64.05 5.82
CA THR A 29 -1.35 -62.69 6.40
C THR A 29 -0.22 -61.84 5.81
N SER A 30 0.97 -62.39 5.59
CA SER A 30 2.08 -61.69 4.90
C SER A 30 1.71 -61.31 3.47
N TYR A 31 0.87 -62.11 2.80
CA TYR A 31 0.36 -61.80 1.45
C TYR A 31 -0.63 -60.65 1.45
N LEU A 32 -1.56 -60.63 2.40
CA LEU A 32 -2.48 -59.51 2.57
C LEU A 32 -1.73 -58.23 2.97
N GLU A 33 -0.69 -58.37 3.78
CA GLU A 33 0.16 -57.25 4.17
C GLU A 33 0.92 -56.67 2.97
N LEU A 34 1.48 -57.51 2.09
CA LEU A 34 2.08 -57.06 0.83
C LEU A 34 1.10 -56.18 0.05
N ILE A 35 -0.12 -56.67 -0.17
CA ILE A 35 -1.15 -55.95 -0.95
C ILE A 35 -1.53 -54.64 -0.27
N SER A 36 -1.80 -54.66 1.04
CA SER A 36 -2.18 -53.47 1.78
C SER A 36 -1.06 -52.43 1.80
N THR A 37 0.19 -52.87 2.02
CA THR A 37 1.37 -52.01 2.03
C THR A 37 1.61 -51.41 0.65
N PHE A 38 1.51 -52.21 -0.41
CA PHE A 38 1.62 -51.74 -1.80
C PHE A 38 0.60 -50.64 -2.10
N LYS A 39 -0.69 -50.89 -1.82
CA LYS A 39 -1.77 -49.91 -2.06
C LYS A 39 -1.52 -48.60 -1.32
N ASN A 40 -1.13 -48.67 -0.05
CA ASN A 40 -0.87 -47.49 0.76
C ASN A 40 0.36 -46.71 0.27
N LEU A 41 1.50 -47.40 0.09
CA LEU A 41 2.74 -46.76 -0.37
C LEU A 41 2.56 -46.13 -1.76
N LEU A 42 1.94 -46.86 -2.70
CA LEU A 42 1.69 -46.35 -4.04
C LEU A 42 0.79 -45.13 -4.02
N ARG A 43 -0.30 -45.14 -3.23
CA ARG A 43 -1.20 -44.00 -3.10
C ARG A 43 -0.46 -42.78 -2.57
N THR A 44 0.27 -42.94 -1.47
CA THR A 44 1.00 -41.85 -0.83
C THR A 44 2.09 -41.29 -1.75
N LYS A 45 2.96 -42.14 -2.30
CA LYS A 45 4.06 -41.70 -3.17
C LYS A 45 3.58 -41.10 -4.49
N ARG A 46 2.52 -41.63 -5.10
CA ARG A 46 1.93 -41.00 -6.28
C ARG A 46 1.36 -39.63 -5.96
N ALA A 47 0.69 -39.46 -4.82
CA ALA A 47 0.18 -38.16 -4.42
C ALA A 47 1.31 -37.14 -4.20
N GLU A 48 2.40 -37.54 -3.51
CA GLU A 48 3.58 -36.70 -3.29
C GLU A 48 4.23 -36.26 -4.61
N VAL A 49 4.52 -37.21 -5.51
CA VAL A 49 5.16 -36.92 -6.81
C VAL A 49 4.24 -36.09 -7.71
N MET A 50 2.94 -36.37 -7.71
CA MET A 50 1.96 -35.62 -8.50
C MET A 50 1.82 -34.17 -8.00
N GLN A 51 1.79 -33.95 -6.69
CA GLN A 51 1.78 -32.60 -6.12
C GLN A 51 3.05 -31.83 -6.50
N LEU A 52 4.21 -32.48 -6.45
CA LEU A 52 5.47 -31.85 -6.83
C LEU A 52 5.51 -31.51 -8.32
N LYS A 53 5.08 -32.43 -9.18
CA LYS A 53 4.95 -32.21 -10.64
C LYS A 53 4.03 -31.04 -10.93
N TYR A 54 2.85 -31.02 -10.31
CA TYR A 54 1.86 -29.96 -10.49
C TYR A 54 2.42 -28.58 -10.10
N ARG A 55 3.23 -28.49 -9.03
CA ARG A 55 3.91 -27.23 -8.66
C ARG A 55 4.84 -26.72 -9.77
N TYR A 56 5.62 -27.60 -10.39
CA TYR A 56 6.48 -27.22 -11.52
C TYR A 56 5.66 -26.82 -12.75
N GLU A 57 4.59 -27.54 -13.06
CA GLU A 57 3.70 -27.22 -14.19
C GLU A 57 3.03 -25.85 -14.02
N VAL A 58 2.47 -25.57 -12.83
CA VAL A 58 1.91 -24.25 -12.50
C VAL A 58 3.00 -23.17 -12.53
N GLY A 59 4.19 -23.46 -12.00
CA GLY A 59 5.33 -22.55 -12.07
C GLY A 59 5.70 -22.20 -13.51
N LEU A 60 5.76 -23.20 -14.40
CA LEU A 60 6.03 -23.02 -15.84
C LEU A 60 4.96 -22.19 -16.52
N GLU A 61 3.68 -22.39 -16.20
CA GLU A 61 2.59 -21.56 -16.72
C GLU A 61 2.75 -20.10 -16.31
N LYS A 62 3.10 -19.84 -15.03
CA LYS A 62 3.38 -18.48 -14.54
C LYS A 62 4.62 -17.86 -15.18
N LEU A 63 5.70 -18.64 -15.36
CA LEU A 63 6.88 -18.18 -16.09
C LEU A 63 6.55 -17.81 -17.52
N GLN A 64 5.74 -18.62 -18.22
CA GLN A 64 5.32 -18.35 -19.58
C GLN A 64 4.50 -17.06 -19.65
N SER A 65 3.51 -16.90 -18.76
CA SER A 65 2.71 -15.68 -18.70
C SER A 65 3.54 -14.43 -18.44
N ALA A 66 4.53 -14.50 -17.54
CA ALA A 66 5.46 -13.40 -17.31
C ALA A 66 6.34 -13.13 -18.53
N ALA A 67 6.85 -14.17 -19.19
CA ALA A 67 7.64 -14.03 -20.41
C ALA A 67 6.84 -13.36 -21.54
N ASP A 68 5.56 -13.73 -21.72
CA ASP A 68 4.69 -13.15 -22.75
C ASP A 68 4.41 -11.66 -22.48
N GLN A 69 4.21 -11.28 -21.21
CA GLN A 69 4.02 -9.88 -20.81
C GLN A 69 5.29 -9.05 -21.03
N VAL A 70 6.46 -9.59 -20.66
CA VAL A 70 7.74 -8.89 -20.85
C VAL A 70 8.08 -8.78 -22.33
N ALA A 71 7.78 -9.81 -23.15
CA ALA A 71 7.96 -9.74 -24.60
C ALA A 71 7.07 -8.68 -25.24
N THR A 72 5.81 -8.57 -24.81
CA THR A 72 4.89 -7.51 -25.30
C THR A 72 5.42 -6.13 -24.93
N MET A 73 5.83 -5.94 -23.67
CA MET A 73 6.42 -4.69 -23.20
C MET A 73 7.72 -4.35 -23.94
N GLN A 74 8.55 -5.34 -24.26
CA GLN A 74 9.79 -5.12 -25.01
C GLN A 74 9.49 -4.59 -26.42
N VAL A 75 8.53 -5.18 -27.13
CA VAL A 75 8.12 -4.70 -28.46
C VAL A 75 7.61 -3.26 -28.39
N GLU A 76 6.82 -2.91 -27.38
CA GLU A 76 6.34 -1.54 -27.17
C GLU A 76 7.49 -0.56 -26.87
N LEU A 77 8.43 -0.95 -26.00
CA LEU A 77 9.59 -0.12 -25.63
C LEU A 77 10.56 0.06 -26.80
N GLU A 78 10.82 -0.99 -27.60
CA GLU A 78 11.65 -0.92 -28.82
C GLU A 78 11.03 0.00 -29.87
N ALA A 79 9.69 0.00 -30.01
CA ALA A 79 8.98 0.91 -30.91
C ALA A 79 9.03 2.37 -30.43
N LEU A 80 9.04 2.60 -29.12
CA LEU A 80 9.14 3.92 -28.49
C LEU A 80 10.57 4.47 -28.49
N GLN A 81 11.59 3.62 -28.46
CA GLN A 81 13.01 4.01 -28.37
C GLN A 81 13.46 5.05 -29.42
N PRO A 82 13.18 4.89 -30.74
CA PRO A 82 13.56 5.91 -31.73
C PRO A 82 12.79 7.22 -31.54
N GLN A 83 11.53 7.17 -31.10
CA GLN A 83 10.73 8.37 -30.83
C GLN A 83 11.28 9.13 -29.62
N LEU A 84 11.71 8.40 -28.59
CA LEU A 84 12.35 8.95 -27.40
C LEU A 84 13.73 9.54 -27.68
N LEU A 85 14.51 8.98 -28.60
CA LEU A 85 15.80 9.56 -29.01
C LEU A 85 15.62 10.89 -29.74
N VAL A 86 14.61 10.98 -30.63
CA VAL A 86 14.27 12.24 -31.30
C VAL A 86 13.76 13.25 -30.29
N ALA A 87 12.83 12.86 -29.42
CA ALA A 87 12.31 13.73 -28.36
C ALA A 87 13.42 14.17 -27.38
N SER A 88 14.33 13.28 -26.99
CA SER A 88 15.48 13.61 -26.12
C SER A 88 16.39 14.65 -26.78
N LYS A 89 16.65 14.51 -28.07
CA LYS A 89 17.48 15.46 -28.80
C LYS A 89 16.79 16.83 -28.91
N GLU A 90 15.49 16.84 -29.17
CA GLU A 90 14.68 18.07 -29.18
C GLU A 90 14.62 18.71 -27.77
N VAL A 91 14.52 17.91 -26.72
CA VAL A 91 14.58 18.35 -25.31
C VAL A 91 15.95 18.90 -24.96
N ASP A 92 17.06 18.25 -25.35
CA ASP A 92 18.43 18.74 -25.11
C ASP A 92 18.68 20.06 -25.83
N GLU A 93 18.27 20.18 -27.10
CA GLU A 93 18.35 21.42 -27.87
C GLU A 93 17.50 22.53 -27.22
N MET A 94 16.30 22.20 -26.74
CA MET A 94 15.43 23.15 -26.03
C MET A 94 15.95 23.51 -24.63
N MET A 95 16.60 22.58 -23.90
CA MET A 95 17.25 22.82 -22.61
C MET A 95 18.38 23.83 -22.73
N VAL A 96 19.16 23.79 -23.81
CA VAL A 96 20.20 24.81 -24.07
C VAL A 96 19.58 26.20 -24.29
N VAL A 97 18.47 26.26 -25.01
CA VAL A 97 17.71 27.52 -25.20
C VAL A 97 17.12 28.00 -23.87
N ILE A 98 16.62 27.08 -23.05
CA ILE A 98 16.03 27.34 -21.73
C ILE A 98 17.08 27.75 -20.71
N GLU A 99 18.29 27.17 -20.67
CA GLU A 99 19.33 27.63 -19.74
C GLU A 99 19.74 29.08 -20.04
N ARG A 100 19.74 29.44 -21.32
CA ARG A 100 19.95 30.81 -21.77
C ARG A 100 18.78 31.71 -21.34
N GLU A 101 17.55 31.31 -21.62
CA GLU A 101 16.34 32.06 -21.26
C GLU A 101 16.11 32.11 -19.74
N SER A 102 16.50 31.09 -18.98
CA SER A 102 16.38 30.99 -17.52
C SER A 102 17.31 31.97 -16.81
N LYS A 103 18.53 32.16 -17.34
CA LYS A 103 19.42 33.23 -16.86
C LYS A 103 18.84 34.62 -17.15
N GLU A 104 18.22 34.81 -18.31
CA GLU A 104 17.52 36.06 -18.66
C GLU A 104 16.27 36.28 -17.79
N VAL A 105 15.55 35.21 -17.46
CA VAL A 105 14.36 35.20 -16.61
C VAL A 105 14.72 35.47 -15.15
N ALA A 106 15.78 34.87 -14.60
CA ALA A 106 16.23 35.14 -13.24
C ALA A 106 16.71 36.60 -13.08
N ALA A 107 17.34 37.16 -14.12
CA ALA A 107 17.67 38.58 -14.17
C ALA A 107 16.39 39.45 -14.24
N THR A 108 15.41 39.05 -15.03
CA THR A 108 14.13 39.75 -15.18
C THR A 108 13.26 39.65 -13.93
N GLU A 109 13.24 38.52 -13.22
CA GLU A 109 12.51 38.32 -11.96
C GLU A 109 13.04 39.24 -10.86
N LYS A 110 14.36 39.43 -10.80
CA LYS A 110 14.98 40.39 -9.88
C LYS A 110 14.52 41.83 -10.17
N VAL A 111 14.49 42.21 -11.44
CA VAL A 111 13.99 43.52 -11.89
C VAL A 111 12.48 43.67 -11.59
N VAL A 112 11.68 42.62 -11.79
CA VAL A 112 10.23 42.62 -11.51
C VAL A 112 9.96 42.75 -10.01
N LYS A 113 10.73 42.10 -9.13
CA LYS A 113 10.62 42.28 -7.67
C LYS A 113 10.99 43.69 -7.22
N GLU A 114 12.01 44.28 -7.81
CA GLU A 114 12.39 45.67 -7.54
C GLU A 114 11.31 46.66 -8.03
N ASP A 115 10.78 46.45 -9.24
CA ASP A 115 9.68 47.26 -9.80
C ASP A 115 8.36 47.10 -9.01
N GLU A 116 8.06 45.90 -8.50
CA GLU A 116 6.86 45.62 -7.70
C GLU A 116 6.93 46.31 -6.33
N ALA A 117 8.11 46.37 -5.71
CA ALA A 117 8.31 47.10 -4.46
C ALA A 117 8.09 48.61 -4.66
N VAL A 118 8.64 49.18 -5.74
CA VAL A 118 8.48 50.60 -6.09
C VAL A 118 7.03 50.93 -6.43
N SER A 119 6.36 50.10 -7.22
CA SER A 119 4.94 50.29 -7.58
C SER A 119 4.02 50.20 -6.35
N ASN A 120 4.31 49.31 -5.39
CA ASN A 120 3.55 49.20 -4.16
C ASN A 120 3.75 50.41 -3.23
N GLU A 121 4.97 50.97 -3.17
CA GLU A 121 5.25 52.20 -2.42
C GLU A 121 4.52 53.42 -3.03
N GLN A 122 4.52 53.52 -4.37
CA GLN A 122 3.74 54.53 -5.10
C GLN A 122 2.22 54.36 -4.90
N ALA A 123 1.72 53.12 -4.83
CA ALA A 123 0.31 52.83 -4.56
C ALA A 123 -0.11 53.28 -3.15
N MET A 124 0.75 53.04 -2.14
CA MET A 124 0.50 53.51 -0.78
C MET A 124 0.53 55.03 -0.68
N ALA A 125 1.46 55.70 -1.36
CA ALA A 125 1.54 57.15 -1.40
C ALA A 125 0.30 57.79 -2.05
N ALA A 126 -0.14 57.28 -3.20
CA ALA A 126 -1.37 57.74 -3.87
C ALA A 126 -2.61 57.54 -2.99
N LYS A 127 -2.70 56.40 -2.30
CA LYS A 127 -3.80 56.11 -1.37
C LYS A 127 -3.82 57.06 -0.16
N ALA A 128 -2.67 57.37 0.43
CA ALA A 128 -2.59 58.32 1.54
C ALA A 128 -3.04 59.74 1.12
N ILE A 129 -2.63 60.20 -0.07
CA ILE A 129 -3.05 61.50 -0.61
C ILE A 129 -4.57 61.52 -0.86
N LYS A 130 -5.14 60.40 -1.32
CA LYS A 130 -6.58 60.24 -1.54
C LYS A 130 -7.37 60.33 -0.24
N ASP A 131 -6.94 59.56 0.78
CA ASP A 131 -7.59 59.51 2.08
C ASP A 131 -7.59 60.91 2.74
N GLU A 132 -6.50 61.68 2.59
CA GLU A 132 -6.45 63.08 3.04
C GLU A 132 -7.38 64.02 2.27
N CYS A 133 -7.49 63.87 0.94
CA CYS A 133 -8.41 64.67 0.13
C CYS A 133 -9.87 64.43 0.52
N ASP A 134 -10.23 63.17 0.73
CA ASP A 134 -11.59 62.77 1.06
C ASP A 134 -11.98 63.22 2.48
N ALA A 135 -11.02 63.18 3.43
CA ALA A 135 -11.21 63.71 4.77
C ALA A 135 -11.47 65.23 4.77
N ASP A 136 -10.69 66.00 4.02
CA ASP A 136 -10.86 67.46 3.92
C ASP A 136 -12.20 67.82 3.24
N LEU A 137 -12.62 67.08 2.20
CA LEU A 137 -13.91 67.29 1.52
C LEU A 137 -15.11 66.94 2.40
N ALA A 138 -14.98 65.97 3.31
CA ALA A 138 -16.03 65.55 4.21
C ALA A 138 -16.45 66.64 5.21
N GLU A 139 -15.62 67.66 5.46
CA GLU A 139 -15.97 68.79 6.34
C GLU A 139 -16.99 69.75 5.68
N ALA A 140 -16.84 70.04 4.38
CA ALA A 140 -17.65 71.05 3.69
C ALA A 140 -18.85 70.48 2.92
N THR A 141 -18.77 69.23 2.46
CA THR A 141 -19.81 68.57 1.68
C THR A 141 -21.16 68.46 2.42
N PRO A 142 -21.25 68.05 3.70
CA PRO A 142 -22.53 67.96 4.40
C PRO A 142 -23.15 69.34 4.66
N ILE A 143 -22.33 70.36 4.89
CA ILE A 143 -22.79 71.75 5.11
C ILE A 143 -23.38 72.32 3.82
N LEU A 144 -22.73 72.07 2.69
CA LEU A 144 -23.25 72.45 1.38
C LEU A 144 -24.54 71.71 1.04
N GLN A 145 -24.58 70.39 1.26
CA GLN A 145 -25.77 69.58 0.98
C GLN A 145 -26.96 70.07 1.81
N SER A 146 -26.76 70.32 3.11
CA SER A 146 -27.80 70.87 3.98
C SER A 146 -28.32 72.23 3.51
N ALA A 147 -27.46 73.09 2.95
CA ALA A 147 -27.88 74.36 2.41
C ALA A 147 -28.64 74.24 1.07
N LEU A 148 -28.27 73.30 0.21
CA LEU A 148 -29.03 72.97 -1.01
C LEU A 148 -30.39 72.36 -0.67
N ASP A 149 -30.45 71.50 0.35
CA ASP A 149 -31.72 70.93 0.85
C ASP A 149 -32.63 72.03 1.42
N ALA A 150 -32.05 73.01 2.14
CA ALA A 150 -32.80 74.17 2.60
C ALA A 150 -33.36 75.02 1.44
N LEU A 151 -32.63 75.16 0.32
CA LEU A 151 -33.16 75.80 -0.89
C LEU A 151 -34.30 75.01 -1.54
N ASN A 152 -34.26 73.68 -1.51
CA ASN A 152 -35.32 72.80 -2.03
C ASN A 152 -36.64 72.93 -1.25
N THR A 153 -36.60 73.38 0.01
CA THR A 153 -37.82 73.65 0.80
C THR A 153 -38.54 74.94 0.43
N LEU A 154 -37.92 75.80 -0.38
CA LEU A 154 -38.49 77.10 -0.78
C LEU A 154 -39.49 76.92 -1.92
N THR A 155 -40.72 77.40 -1.72
CA THR A 155 -41.74 77.38 -2.78
C THR A 155 -41.71 78.67 -3.61
N PRO A 156 -42.22 78.66 -4.86
CA PRO A 156 -42.37 79.87 -5.66
C PRO A 156 -43.23 80.97 -4.99
N GLN A 157 -44.12 80.57 -4.08
CA GLN A 157 -44.95 81.48 -3.29
C GLN A 157 -44.11 82.25 -2.26
N ASP A 158 -43.15 81.59 -1.61
CA ASP A 158 -42.23 82.20 -0.65
C ASP A 158 -41.34 83.27 -1.30
N ILE A 159 -40.91 83.03 -2.55
CA ILE A 159 -40.14 83.98 -3.36
C ILE A 159 -41.00 85.19 -3.77
N SER A 160 -42.26 84.94 -4.15
CA SER A 160 -43.23 85.98 -4.48
C SER A 160 -43.51 86.90 -3.28
N LEU A 161 -43.57 86.34 -2.06
CA LEU A 161 -43.73 87.10 -0.83
C LEU A 161 -42.56 88.07 -0.61
N VAL A 162 -41.31 87.58 -0.71
CA VAL A 162 -40.11 88.44 -0.59
C VAL A 162 -40.07 89.53 -1.67
N LYS A 163 -40.50 89.22 -2.90
CA LYS A 163 -40.59 90.19 -4.01
C LYS A 163 -41.65 91.28 -3.79
N SER A 164 -42.78 90.93 -3.18
CA SER A 164 -43.94 91.84 -2.99
C SER A 164 -43.71 92.91 -1.90
N MET A 165 -42.68 92.75 -1.07
CA MET A 165 -42.36 93.69 0.01
C MET A 165 -41.90 95.04 -0.55
N LYS A 166 -42.71 96.10 -0.34
CA LYS A 166 -42.33 97.48 -0.72
C LYS A 166 -41.13 97.99 0.09
N ASN A 167 -41.04 97.61 1.37
CA ASN A 167 -39.91 97.90 2.27
C ASN A 167 -39.55 96.63 3.07
N PRO A 168 -38.65 95.76 2.57
CA PRO A 168 -38.28 94.54 3.28
C PRO A 168 -37.48 94.82 4.57
N PRO A 169 -37.59 93.95 5.60
CA PRO A 169 -36.78 94.03 6.82
C PRO A 169 -35.27 94.03 6.52
N ALA A 170 -34.47 94.64 7.40
CA ALA A 170 -33.02 94.80 7.21
C ALA A 170 -32.30 93.47 6.92
N GLY A 171 -32.63 92.39 7.64
CA GLY A 171 -32.05 91.06 7.40
C GLY A 171 -32.34 90.48 6.01
N VAL A 172 -33.56 90.69 5.49
CA VAL A 172 -33.95 90.23 4.14
C VAL A 172 -33.19 91.03 3.06
N LYS A 173 -32.97 92.33 3.28
CA LYS A 173 -32.14 93.15 2.37
C LYS A 173 -30.70 92.64 2.32
N LEU A 174 -30.09 92.36 3.46
CA LEU A 174 -28.71 91.89 3.53
C LEU A 174 -28.52 90.54 2.81
N VAL A 175 -29.44 89.58 2.99
CA VAL A 175 -29.38 88.27 2.30
C VAL A 175 -29.49 88.42 0.79
N MET A 176 -30.42 89.26 0.35
CA MET A 176 -30.63 89.50 -1.07
C MET A 176 -29.46 90.24 -1.72
N GLU A 177 -28.85 91.21 -1.02
CA GLU A 177 -27.61 91.84 -1.48
C GLU A 177 -26.45 90.85 -1.59
N ALA A 178 -26.28 89.97 -0.58
CA ALA A 178 -25.24 88.95 -0.59
C ALA A 178 -25.39 87.97 -1.77
N ILE A 179 -26.62 87.55 -2.08
CA ILE A 179 -26.89 86.71 -3.26
C ILE A 179 -26.62 87.46 -4.56
N CYS A 180 -27.03 88.73 -4.66
CA CYS A 180 -26.77 89.53 -5.85
C CYS A 180 -25.27 89.69 -6.08
N ILE A 181 -24.48 89.90 -5.02
CA ILE A 181 -23.01 89.99 -5.12
C ILE A 181 -22.40 88.67 -5.61
N LEU A 182 -22.83 87.51 -5.11
CA LEU A 182 -22.34 86.21 -5.59
C LEU A 182 -22.72 85.93 -7.05
N LYS A 183 -23.83 86.50 -7.52
CA LYS A 183 -24.29 86.46 -8.92
C LYS A 183 -23.72 87.59 -9.80
N GLY A 184 -23.00 88.56 -9.22
CA GLY A 184 -22.35 89.67 -9.93
C GLY A 184 -23.23 90.91 -10.19
N ASP A 185 -24.36 91.07 -9.49
CA ASP A 185 -25.36 92.13 -9.71
C ASP A 185 -25.58 93.05 -8.48
N TYR A 186 -26.10 94.27 -8.68
CA TYR A 186 -26.45 95.24 -7.61
C TYR A 186 -27.96 95.21 -7.26
N TRP A 187 -28.36 95.88 -6.17
CA TRP A 187 -29.72 95.83 -5.59
C TRP A 187 -30.87 96.18 -6.54
N GLY A 188 -30.67 97.09 -7.52
CA GLY A 188 -31.71 97.43 -8.52
C GLY A 188 -32.22 96.21 -9.30
N PRO A 189 -31.31 95.34 -9.79
CA PRO A 189 -31.60 94.00 -10.31
C PRO A 189 -32.14 92.95 -9.32
N ALA A 190 -32.06 93.11 -7.99
CA ALA A 190 -32.48 92.06 -7.03
C ALA A 190 -33.97 91.67 -7.19
N LYS A 191 -34.84 92.64 -7.50
CA LYS A 191 -36.26 92.39 -7.83
C LYS A 191 -36.45 91.67 -9.17
N LYS A 192 -35.51 91.86 -10.10
CA LYS A 192 -35.48 91.20 -11.42
C LYS A 192 -35.00 89.75 -11.28
N LEU A 193 -33.96 89.51 -10.46
CA LEU A 193 -33.46 88.18 -10.08
C LEU A 193 -34.53 87.34 -9.37
N LEU A 194 -35.25 87.91 -8.40
CA LEU A 194 -36.40 87.25 -7.74
C LEU A 194 -37.62 87.05 -8.67
N GLY A 195 -37.62 87.68 -9.85
CA GLY A 195 -38.67 87.52 -10.86
C GLY A 195 -38.39 86.41 -11.87
N ASP A 196 -37.19 85.85 -11.88
CA ASP A 196 -36.81 84.76 -12.75
C ASP A 196 -37.38 83.44 -12.22
N MET A 197 -38.15 82.72 -13.04
CA MET A 197 -38.69 81.41 -12.70
C MET A 197 -37.59 80.37 -12.43
N ARG A 198 -36.35 80.60 -12.92
CA ARG A 198 -35.19 79.72 -12.72
C ARG A 198 -34.26 80.16 -11.59
N PHE A 199 -34.64 81.14 -10.76
CA PHE A 199 -33.78 81.68 -9.71
C PHE A 199 -33.23 80.59 -8.76
N LEU A 200 -34.10 79.74 -8.20
CA LEU A 200 -33.68 78.63 -7.33
C LEU A 200 -32.79 77.61 -8.04
N GLN A 201 -33.12 77.26 -9.28
CA GLN A 201 -32.31 76.34 -10.08
C GLN A 201 -30.91 76.91 -10.32
N SER A 202 -30.80 78.21 -10.59
CA SER A 202 -29.53 78.91 -10.69
C SER A 202 -28.76 78.94 -9.36
N LEU A 203 -29.47 78.82 -8.24
CA LEU A 203 -29.03 78.47 -6.88
C LEU A 203 -28.18 77.20 -6.81
N HIS A 204 -28.80 76.13 -7.29
CA HIS A 204 -28.28 74.77 -7.28
C HIS A 204 -27.14 74.57 -8.27
N GLU A 205 -27.25 75.15 -9.47
CA GLU A 205 -26.28 75.00 -10.55
C GLU A 205 -25.11 76.00 -10.45
N TYR A 206 -25.05 76.78 -9.36
CA TYR A 206 -23.96 77.72 -9.18
C TYR A 206 -22.61 77.00 -9.12
N ASN A 207 -21.62 77.54 -9.85
CA ASN A 207 -20.28 76.97 -9.91
C ASN A 207 -19.52 77.22 -8.59
N LYS A 208 -19.81 76.38 -7.61
CA LYS A 208 -19.21 76.35 -6.27
C LYS A 208 -17.70 76.11 -6.29
N ASP A 209 -17.17 75.49 -7.34
CA ASP A 209 -15.76 75.13 -7.46
C ASP A 209 -14.91 76.28 -8.04
N ASN A 210 -15.52 77.36 -8.54
CA ASN A 210 -14.82 78.50 -9.13
C ASN A 210 -15.48 79.85 -8.83
N ILE A 211 -15.53 80.23 -7.55
CA ILE A 211 -16.06 81.54 -7.10
C ILE A 211 -14.97 82.62 -7.23
N PRO A 212 -15.21 83.73 -7.96
CA PRO A 212 -14.25 84.82 -8.07
C PRO A 212 -13.83 85.41 -6.72
N LEU A 213 -12.52 85.60 -6.52
CA LEU A 213 -11.93 86.02 -5.23
C LEU A 213 -12.46 87.38 -4.75
N ASN A 214 -12.71 88.30 -5.69
CA ASN A 214 -13.29 89.61 -5.42
C ASN A 214 -14.70 89.50 -4.81
N LEU A 215 -15.54 88.60 -5.29
CA LEU A 215 -16.91 88.42 -4.81
C LEU A 215 -16.94 87.78 -3.41
N ILE A 216 -16.19 86.71 -3.20
CA ILE A 216 -16.19 86.02 -1.90
C ILE A 216 -15.54 86.86 -0.78
N THR A 217 -14.56 87.70 -1.12
CA THR A 217 -13.94 88.63 -0.16
C THR A 217 -14.94 89.66 0.34
N ILE A 218 -15.80 90.18 -0.54
CA ILE A 218 -16.88 91.11 -0.17
C ILE A 218 -17.89 90.40 0.75
N ILE A 219 -18.26 89.16 0.44
CA ILE A 219 -19.18 88.34 1.26
C ILE A 219 -18.61 88.11 2.66
N ARG A 220 -17.34 87.71 2.76
CA ARG A 220 -16.65 87.48 4.05
C ARG A 220 -16.62 88.74 4.91
N GLN A 221 -16.17 89.86 4.34
CA GLN A 221 -15.92 91.08 5.08
C GLN A 221 -17.21 91.81 5.46
N LYS A 222 -18.20 91.88 4.56
CA LYS A 222 -19.41 92.69 4.77
C LYS A 222 -20.60 91.91 5.34
N TYR A 223 -20.71 90.62 5.04
CA TYR A 223 -21.92 89.84 5.36
C TYR A 223 -21.64 88.75 6.40
N ILE A 224 -20.68 87.83 6.17
CA ILE A 224 -20.40 86.73 7.11
C ILE A 224 -19.91 87.22 8.49
N THR A 225 -19.19 88.35 8.53
CA THR A 225 -18.69 88.95 9.78
C THR A 225 -19.75 89.82 10.49
N ASN A 226 -20.90 90.09 9.84
CA ASN A 226 -21.93 90.96 10.39
C ASN A 226 -22.80 90.20 11.42
N PRO A 227 -22.92 90.69 12.68
CA PRO A 227 -23.75 90.05 13.72
C PRO A 227 -25.24 89.88 13.38
N ASP A 228 -25.76 90.63 12.40
CA ASP A 228 -27.14 90.56 11.94
C ASP A 228 -27.36 89.59 10.77
N PHE A 229 -26.28 89.02 10.21
CA PHE A 229 -26.31 88.07 9.10
C PHE A 229 -26.19 86.62 9.60
N VAL A 230 -27.14 86.22 10.45
CA VAL A 230 -27.19 84.86 11.02
C VAL A 230 -28.51 84.21 10.62
N PRO A 231 -28.52 82.99 10.05
CA PRO A 231 -29.75 82.33 9.59
C PRO A 231 -30.87 82.32 10.63
N GLU A 232 -30.55 82.03 11.90
CA GLU A 232 -31.52 82.00 13.00
C GLU A 232 -32.19 83.35 13.27
N LYS A 233 -31.46 84.46 13.12
CA LYS A 233 -32.04 85.81 13.27
C LYS A 233 -32.89 86.16 12.06
N ILE A 234 -32.44 85.81 10.86
CA ILE A 234 -33.15 86.10 9.61
C ILE A 234 -34.45 85.29 9.48
N ARG A 235 -34.51 84.09 10.06
CA ARG A 235 -35.73 83.26 10.16
C ARG A 235 -36.91 84.03 10.76
N THR A 236 -36.67 84.89 11.76
CA THR A 236 -37.72 85.71 12.38
C THR A 236 -38.37 86.71 11.40
N ALA A 237 -37.64 87.10 10.35
CA ALA A 237 -38.13 88.00 9.31
C ALA A 237 -38.70 87.25 8.10
N SER A 238 -38.08 86.14 7.69
CA SER A 238 -38.57 85.29 6.60
C SER A 238 -37.86 83.93 6.59
N ASN A 239 -38.64 82.84 6.59
CA ASN A 239 -38.14 81.48 6.37
C ASN A 239 -37.45 81.35 4.99
N ALA A 240 -37.93 82.10 3.99
CA ALA A 240 -37.32 82.09 2.66
C ALA A 240 -35.91 82.71 2.66
N ALA A 241 -35.75 83.80 3.42
CA ALA A 241 -34.47 84.47 3.60
C ALA A 241 -33.49 83.64 4.45
N GLU A 242 -33.97 82.76 5.33
CA GLU A 242 -33.14 81.84 6.10
C GLU A 242 -32.44 80.81 5.19
N GLY A 243 -33.19 80.12 4.33
CA GLY A 243 -32.62 79.13 3.40
C GLY A 243 -31.59 79.75 2.45
N MET A 244 -31.91 80.94 1.95
CA MET A 244 -31.00 81.77 1.15
C MET A 244 -29.74 82.22 1.93
N CYS A 245 -29.86 82.55 3.21
CA CYS A 245 -28.73 82.89 4.08
C CYS A 245 -27.83 81.67 4.35
N LYS A 246 -28.42 80.49 4.64
CA LYS A 246 -27.68 79.22 4.83
C LYS A 246 -26.86 78.88 3.59
N TRP A 247 -27.41 79.11 2.40
CA TRP A 247 -26.70 78.92 1.13
C TRP A 247 -25.48 79.84 0.98
N VAL A 248 -25.60 81.13 1.26
CA VAL A 248 -24.45 82.06 1.20
C VAL A 248 -23.35 81.65 2.18
N CYS A 249 -23.73 81.26 3.41
CA CYS A 249 -22.78 80.78 4.42
C CYS A 249 -22.10 79.46 4.04
N ALA A 250 -22.83 78.54 3.41
CA ALA A 250 -22.29 77.27 2.93
C ALA A 250 -21.33 77.46 1.75
N MET A 251 -21.61 78.40 0.85
CA MET A 251 -20.71 78.75 -0.27
C MET A 251 -19.36 79.32 0.23
N ASP A 252 -19.35 80.10 1.31
CA ASP A 252 -18.10 80.55 1.93
C ASP A 252 -17.25 79.42 2.50
N LYS A 253 -17.90 78.51 3.25
CA LYS A 253 -17.23 77.36 3.86
C LYS A 253 -16.70 76.38 2.80
N TYR A 254 -17.49 76.14 1.76
CA TYR A 254 -17.07 75.31 0.63
C TYR A 254 -15.90 75.94 -0.14
N ASP A 255 -15.90 77.25 -0.42
CA ASP A 255 -14.76 77.93 -1.08
C ASP A 255 -13.45 77.82 -0.29
N LYS A 256 -13.51 77.86 1.06
CA LYS A 256 -12.33 77.65 1.92
C LYS A 256 -11.75 76.24 1.75
N VAL A 257 -12.60 75.23 1.85
CA VAL A 257 -12.19 73.82 1.73
C VAL A 257 -11.77 73.49 0.30
N ALA A 258 -12.50 73.96 -0.71
CA ALA A 258 -12.18 73.74 -2.11
C ALA A 258 -10.78 74.27 -2.49
N LYS A 259 -10.35 75.41 -1.93
CA LYS A 259 -9.00 75.96 -2.14
C LYS A 259 -7.89 75.16 -1.48
N VAL A 260 -8.17 74.48 -0.36
CA VAL A 260 -7.23 73.58 0.32
C VAL A 260 -7.13 72.25 -0.41
N VAL A 261 -8.25 71.75 -0.92
CA VAL A 261 -8.35 70.45 -1.61
C VAL A 261 -7.89 70.51 -3.08
N ALA A 262 -8.02 71.65 -3.77
CA ALA A 262 -7.59 71.82 -5.17
C ALA A 262 -6.13 71.41 -5.45
N PRO A 263 -5.12 71.86 -4.69
CA PRO A 263 -3.74 71.39 -4.89
C PRO A 263 -3.55 69.91 -4.56
N LYS A 264 -4.33 69.35 -3.62
CA LYS A 264 -4.24 67.93 -3.26
C LYS A 264 -4.87 67.03 -4.35
N LYS A 265 -5.98 67.45 -4.96
CA LYS A 265 -6.60 66.78 -6.12
C LYS A 265 -5.68 66.75 -7.35
N ALA A 266 -4.95 67.83 -7.60
CA ALA A 266 -3.97 67.86 -8.70
C ALA A 266 -2.82 66.86 -8.45
N LYS A 267 -2.29 66.83 -7.23
CA LYS A 267 -1.26 65.85 -6.82
C LYS A 267 -1.75 64.40 -6.86
N LEU A 268 -3.01 64.16 -6.48
CA LEU A 268 -3.62 62.83 -6.56
C LEU A 268 -3.70 62.35 -8.02
N ALA A 269 -4.15 63.21 -8.94
CA ALA A 269 -4.26 62.86 -10.36
C ALA A 269 -2.89 62.56 -11.00
N GLU A 270 -1.84 63.29 -10.59
CA GLU A 270 -0.46 63.03 -11.02
C GLU A 270 0.04 61.68 -10.48
N ALA A 271 -0.13 61.41 -9.19
CA ALA A 271 0.28 60.15 -8.55
C ALA A 271 -0.50 58.92 -9.07
N GLU A 272 -1.81 59.04 -9.32
CA GLU A 272 -2.62 57.96 -9.92
C GLU A 272 -2.23 57.71 -11.39
N GLY A 273 -1.81 58.75 -12.11
CA GLY A 273 -1.29 58.64 -13.48
C GLY A 273 0.02 57.87 -13.56
N GLU A 274 0.98 58.20 -12.69
CA GLU A 274 2.26 57.50 -12.59
C GLU A 274 2.10 56.03 -12.16
N LEU A 275 1.24 55.79 -11.16
CA LEU A 275 0.93 54.44 -10.67
C LEU A 275 0.36 53.54 -11.78
N LYS A 276 -0.53 54.09 -12.61
CA LYS A 276 -1.15 53.32 -13.69
C LYS A 276 -0.12 52.86 -14.73
N ILE A 277 0.82 53.74 -15.10
CA ILE A 277 1.91 53.41 -16.03
C ILE A 277 2.82 52.33 -15.43
N ALA A 278 3.16 52.44 -14.14
CA ALA A 278 3.98 51.45 -13.44
C ALA A 278 3.29 50.08 -13.33
N MET A 279 1.99 50.04 -13.03
CA MET A 279 1.21 48.79 -12.94
C MET A 279 1.04 48.10 -14.30
N ASP A 280 0.77 48.84 -15.38
CA ASP A 280 0.65 48.26 -16.72
C ASP A 280 1.98 47.64 -17.18
N ALA A 281 3.11 48.31 -16.90
CA ALA A 281 4.44 47.77 -17.18
C ALA A 281 4.76 46.51 -16.35
N LEU A 282 4.38 46.47 -15.07
CA LEU A 282 4.56 45.32 -14.20
C LEU A 282 3.76 44.10 -14.69
N HIS A 283 2.49 44.32 -15.09
CA HIS A 283 1.62 43.25 -15.56
C HIS A 283 2.15 42.57 -16.85
N ILE A 284 2.72 43.36 -17.76
CA ILE A 284 3.37 42.81 -18.98
C ILE A 284 4.55 41.91 -18.60
N LYS A 285 5.39 42.35 -17.66
CA LYS A 285 6.56 41.57 -17.21
C LYS A 285 6.17 40.31 -16.44
N GLN A 286 5.14 40.38 -15.58
CA GLN A 286 4.60 39.22 -14.85
C GLN A 286 3.98 38.17 -15.79
N ALA A 287 3.28 38.60 -16.85
CA ALA A 287 2.73 37.69 -17.85
C ALA A 287 3.84 36.95 -18.63
N ALA A 288 4.91 37.64 -19.02
CA ALA A 288 6.05 37.03 -19.70
C ALA A 288 6.79 36.02 -18.80
N LEU A 289 6.98 36.34 -17.51
CA LEU A 289 7.60 35.43 -16.53
C LEU A 289 6.82 34.13 -16.38
N LYS A 290 5.48 34.22 -16.31
CA LYS A 290 4.60 33.05 -16.15
C LYS A 290 4.64 32.12 -17.37
N GLU A 291 4.67 32.68 -18.58
CA GLU A 291 4.74 31.88 -19.81
C GLU A 291 6.03 31.03 -19.87
N VAL A 292 7.16 31.57 -19.40
CA VAL A 292 8.43 30.84 -19.39
C VAL A 292 8.46 29.78 -18.28
N GLN A 293 7.90 30.06 -17.10
CA GLN A 293 7.77 29.06 -16.02
C GLN A 293 6.88 27.88 -16.42
N ASP A 294 5.76 28.13 -17.12
CA ASP A 294 4.86 27.08 -17.61
C ASP A 294 5.51 26.21 -18.69
N LYS A 295 6.40 26.78 -19.52
CA LYS A 295 7.20 26.02 -20.49
C LYS A 295 8.27 25.16 -19.81
N LEU A 296 8.92 25.68 -18.77
CA LEU A 296 9.92 24.93 -17.98
C LEU A 296 9.31 23.70 -17.31
N ALA A 297 8.16 23.85 -16.66
CA ALA A 297 7.47 22.76 -15.95
C ALA A 297 7.02 21.63 -16.89
N LYS A 298 6.61 21.95 -18.12
CA LYS A 298 6.28 20.94 -19.13
C LYS A 298 7.48 20.15 -19.65
N LEU A 299 8.68 20.75 -19.65
CA LEU A 299 9.88 20.08 -20.11
C LEU A 299 10.50 19.13 -19.06
N GLU A 300 10.33 19.42 -17.77
CA GLU A 300 10.73 18.49 -16.70
C GLU A 300 9.94 17.18 -16.74
N ASP A 301 8.69 17.19 -17.21
CA ASP A 301 7.86 15.98 -17.38
C ASP A 301 8.34 15.08 -18.55
N THR A 302 9.08 15.62 -19.53
CA THR A 302 9.57 14.85 -20.70
C THR A 302 10.85 14.04 -20.45
N LEU A 303 11.43 14.10 -19.25
CA LEU A 303 12.62 13.33 -18.83
C LEU A 303 12.36 11.81 -18.59
N GLU A 304 11.37 11.22 -19.27
CA GLU A 304 11.03 9.79 -19.22
C GLU A 304 11.96 8.87 -20.04
N VAL A 305 12.88 9.44 -20.83
CA VAL A 305 13.75 8.70 -21.75
C VAL A 305 14.70 7.74 -21.03
N ASP A 306 15.35 8.19 -19.95
CA ASP A 306 16.28 7.36 -19.15
C ASP A 306 15.54 6.21 -18.44
N LEU A 307 14.29 6.47 -18.02
CA LEU A 307 13.43 5.46 -17.42
C LEU A 307 13.09 4.35 -18.43
N CYS A 308 12.86 4.70 -19.70
CA CYS A 308 12.55 3.74 -20.76
C CYS A 308 13.76 2.83 -21.08
N SER A 309 14.96 3.39 -21.21
CA SER A 309 16.19 2.62 -21.46
C SER A 309 16.45 1.59 -20.35
N LYS A 310 16.35 2.02 -19.09
CA LYS A 310 16.49 1.14 -17.91
C LYS A 310 15.41 0.04 -17.85
N LYS A 311 14.19 0.32 -18.32
CA LYS A 311 13.12 -0.68 -18.39
C LYS A 311 13.43 -1.76 -19.44
N LEU A 312 14.00 -1.38 -20.58
CA LEU A 312 14.37 -2.29 -21.67
C LEU A 312 15.50 -3.24 -21.25
N GLU A 313 16.56 -2.71 -20.64
CA GLU A 313 17.67 -3.54 -20.11
C GLU A 313 17.18 -4.54 -19.05
N ARG A 314 16.30 -4.10 -18.14
CA ARG A 314 15.69 -4.99 -17.14
C ARG A 314 14.81 -6.06 -17.77
N ALA A 315 14.06 -5.73 -18.82
CA ALA A 315 13.22 -6.69 -19.53
C ALA A 315 14.06 -7.81 -20.18
N GLU A 316 15.16 -7.47 -20.84
CA GLU A 316 16.09 -8.43 -21.43
C GLU A 316 16.73 -9.35 -20.37
N GLN A 317 17.20 -8.78 -19.26
CA GLN A 317 17.75 -9.55 -18.14
C GLN A 317 16.70 -10.54 -17.57
N LEU A 318 15.45 -10.10 -17.49
CA LEU A 318 14.35 -10.91 -16.97
C LEU A 318 14.04 -12.07 -17.94
N ILE A 319 13.92 -11.83 -19.25
CA ILE A 319 13.72 -12.90 -20.24
C ILE A 319 14.88 -13.91 -20.23
N GLY A 320 16.12 -13.41 -20.20
CA GLY A 320 17.32 -14.25 -20.12
C GLY A 320 17.34 -15.13 -18.87
N GLY A 321 17.02 -14.57 -17.71
CA GLY A 321 16.93 -15.29 -16.44
C GLY A 321 15.79 -16.32 -16.39
N LEU A 322 14.62 -15.98 -16.94
CA LEU A 322 13.45 -16.88 -16.97
C LEU A 322 13.70 -18.10 -17.89
N GLY A 323 14.46 -17.95 -18.98
CA GLY A 323 14.71 -19.03 -19.94
C GLY A 323 15.47 -20.23 -19.35
N GLY A 324 16.49 -19.96 -18.54
CA GLY A 324 17.25 -21.01 -17.85
C GLY A 324 16.39 -21.76 -16.84
N GLU A 325 15.60 -21.03 -16.06
CA GLU A 325 14.72 -21.62 -15.05
C GLU A 325 13.57 -22.41 -15.68
N LYS A 326 12.99 -21.92 -16.80
CA LYS A 326 11.99 -22.64 -17.59
C LYS A 326 12.52 -24.00 -18.07
N THR A 327 13.75 -24.04 -18.59
CA THR A 327 14.37 -25.28 -19.06
C THR A 327 14.52 -26.27 -17.90
N ARG A 328 15.07 -25.80 -16.77
CA ARG A 328 15.27 -26.61 -15.57
C ARG A 328 13.96 -27.17 -15.01
N TRP A 329 12.93 -26.33 -14.89
CA TRP A 329 11.63 -26.76 -14.38
C TRP A 329 10.91 -27.71 -15.34
N SER A 330 11.08 -27.53 -16.65
CA SER A 330 10.54 -28.43 -17.67
C SER A 330 11.17 -29.82 -17.56
N GLU A 331 12.50 -29.89 -17.41
CA GLU A 331 13.21 -31.15 -17.19
C GLU A 331 12.78 -31.82 -15.88
N MET A 332 12.63 -31.06 -14.80
CA MET A 332 12.14 -31.59 -13.52
C MET A 332 10.71 -32.13 -13.62
N ALA A 333 9.78 -31.40 -14.26
CA ALA A 333 8.40 -31.86 -14.47
C ALA A 333 8.34 -33.13 -15.32
N PHE A 334 9.18 -33.22 -16.36
CA PHE A 334 9.32 -34.41 -17.20
C PHE A 334 9.85 -35.61 -16.41
N ASN A 335 10.95 -35.43 -15.67
CA ASN A 335 11.55 -36.48 -14.84
C ASN A 335 10.59 -36.96 -13.73
N LEU A 336 9.82 -36.06 -13.13
CA LEU A 336 8.77 -36.44 -12.17
C LEU A 336 7.64 -37.22 -12.83
N GLY A 337 7.30 -36.93 -14.10
CA GLY A 337 6.38 -37.73 -14.89
C GLY A 337 6.88 -39.15 -15.13
N LEU A 338 8.15 -39.31 -15.49
CA LEU A 338 8.79 -40.64 -15.63
C LEU A 338 8.80 -41.39 -14.29
N LEU A 339 9.17 -40.71 -13.20
CA LEU A 339 9.15 -41.28 -11.86
C LEU A 339 7.75 -41.76 -11.48
N TYR A 340 6.70 -40.97 -11.75
CA TYR A 340 5.31 -41.32 -11.43
C TYR A 340 4.89 -42.66 -12.04
N ASN A 341 5.29 -42.93 -13.29
CA ASN A 341 5.00 -44.19 -13.96
C ASN A 341 5.76 -45.36 -13.30
N ASN A 342 7.04 -45.16 -13.01
CA ASN A 342 7.94 -46.16 -12.40
C ASN A 342 7.60 -46.49 -10.94
N LEU A 343 6.89 -45.60 -10.23
CA LEU A 343 6.43 -45.86 -8.86
C LEU A 343 5.63 -47.16 -8.73
N THR A 344 4.95 -47.59 -9.79
CA THR A 344 4.17 -48.83 -9.78
C THR A 344 5.05 -50.04 -9.46
N GLY A 345 6.18 -50.20 -10.15
CA GLY A 345 7.13 -51.27 -9.89
C GLY A 345 7.94 -51.01 -8.62
N ASP A 346 8.39 -49.78 -8.39
CA ASP A 346 9.24 -49.43 -7.25
C ASP A 346 8.51 -49.67 -5.91
N MET A 347 7.23 -49.31 -5.82
CA MET A 347 6.40 -49.56 -4.62
C MET A 347 6.04 -51.04 -4.48
N LEU A 348 5.89 -51.77 -5.59
CA LEU A 348 5.64 -53.21 -5.56
C LEU A 348 6.85 -53.96 -4.99
N ILE A 349 8.05 -53.65 -5.46
CA ILE A 349 9.30 -54.23 -4.95
C ILE A 349 9.50 -53.81 -3.49
N SER A 350 9.35 -52.51 -3.17
CA SER A 350 9.50 -52.00 -1.80
C SER A 350 8.55 -52.69 -0.82
N SER A 351 7.27 -52.80 -1.17
CA SER A 351 6.27 -53.49 -0.33
C SER A 351 6.57 -54.99 -0.20
N GLY A 352 7.07 -55.62 -1.26
CA GLY A 352 7.60 -56.98 -1.22
C GLY A 352 8.73 -57.13 -0.20
N ILE A 353 9.72 -56.24 -0.28
CA ILE A 353 10.88 -56.26 0.61
C ILE A 353 10.43 -56.12 2.07
N VAL A 354 9.54 -55.17 2.34
CA VAL A 354 9.03 -54.92 3.69
C VAL A 354 8.19 -56.10 4.23
N ALA A 355 7.37 -56.74 3.39
CA ALA A 355 6.48 -57.81 3.82
C ALA A 355 7.18 -59.18 3.98
N TYR A 356 8.23 -59.44 3.20
CA TYR A 356 8.83 -60.77 3.10
C TYR A 356 10.35 -60.79 3.31
N LEU A 357 11.07 -59.79 2.83
CA LEU A 357 12.53 -59.79 2.79
C LEU A 357 13.17 -59.07 3.98
N GLY A 358 12.38 -58.74 5.00
CA GLY A 358 12.85 -58.17 6.26
C GLY A 358 13.94 -59.00 6.93
N ALA A 359 13.87 -60.34 6.83
CA ALA A 359 14.84 -61.29 7.39
C ALA A 359 15.95 -61.73 6.40
N PHE A 360 15.86 -61.35 5.11
CA PHE A 360 16.73 -61.84 4.05
C PHE A 360 17.82 -60.82 3.68
N THR A 361 18.99 -61.31 3.24
CA THR A 361 20.11 -60.46 2.80
C THR A 361 19.83 -59.76 1.47
N SER A 362 20.62 -58.73 1.14
CA SER A 362 20.49 -57.91 -0.07
C SER A 362 20.54 -58.72 -1.38
N LYS A 363 21.27 -59.84 -1.41
CA LYS A 363 21.40 -60.73 -2.57
C LYS A 363 20.06 -61.25 -3.09
N TYR A 364 19.12 -61.55 -2.19
CA TYR A 364 17.80 -62.08 -2.56
C TYR A 364 16.86 -61.00 -3.11
N ARG A 365 17.15 -59.71 -2.84
CA ARG A 365 16.34 -58.56 -3.28
C ARG A 365 16.54 -58.26 -4.77
N GLN A 366 17.73 -58.50 -5.33
CA GLN A 366 18.04 -58.25 -6.76
C GLN A 366 17.22 -59.13 -7.71
N LYS A 367 16.95 -60.39 -7.33
CA LYS A 367 16.15 -61.34 -8.14
C LYS A 367 14.74 -60.84 -8.42
N TRP A 368 14.13 -60.10 -7.49
CA TRP A 368 12.77 -59.55 -7.68
C TRP A 368 12.74 -58.35 -8.62
N LEU A 369 13.81 -57.57 -8.68
CA LEU A 369 13.96 -56.49 -9.66
C LEU A 369 14.02 -57.04 -11.09
N GLU A 370 14.80 -58.10 -11.31
CA GLU A 370 14.88 -58.78 -12.61
C GLU A 370 13.52 -59.35 -13.04
N MET A 371 12.78 -59.95 -12.10
CA MET A 371 11.44 -60.48 -12.37
C MET A 371 10.42 -59.39 -12.72
N CYS A 372 10.52 -58.19 -12.12
CA CYS A 372 9.69 -57.04 -12.49
C CYS A 372 9.97 -56.58 -13.93
N LYS A 373 11.27 -56.47 -14.28
CA LYS A 373 11.70 -56.10 -15.63
C LYS A 373 11.23 -57.11 -16.69
N ALA A 374 11.34 -58.41 -16.39
CA ALA A 374 10.90 -59.49 -17.28
C ALA A 374 9.37 -59.51 -17.52
N MET A 375 8.57 -58.90 -16.66
CA MET A 375 7.12 -58.78 -16.80
C MET A 375 6.68 -57.39 -17.31
N GLU A 376 7.62 -56.58 -17.80
CA GLU A 376 7.36 -55.24 -18.36
C GLU A 376 6.64 -54.29 -17.39
N ILE A 377 6.84 -54.49 -16.07
CA ILE A 377 6.30 -53.57 -15.07
C ILE A 377 7.20 -52.34 -15.02
N PRO A 378 6.68 -51.11 -15.22
CA PRO A 378 7.48 -49.89 -15.14
C PRO A 378 8.13 -49.77 -13.75
N CYS A 379 9.46 -49.75 -13.73
CA CYS A 379 10.27 -49.63 -12.52
C CYS A 379 11.56 -48.87 -12.84
N SER A 380 12.10 -48.21 -11.82
CA SER A 380 13.38 -47.52 -11.95
C SER A 380 14.51 -48.54 -12.18
N SER A 381 15.49 -48.19 -13.03
CA SER A 381 16.59 -49.08 -13.40
C SER A 381 17.43 -49.55 -12.21
N ASN A 382 17.64 -48.62 -11.26
CA ASN A 382 18.42 -48.77 -10.01
C ASN A 382 17.53 -48.60 -8.78
N MET A 383 16.42 -49.34 -8.71
CA MET A 383 15.54 -49.29 -7.54
C MET A 383 16.29 -49.74 -6.27
N SER A 384 16.23 -48.90 -5.23
CA SER A 384 16.67 -49.24 -3.88
C SER A 384 15.57 -48.84 -2.88
N LEU A 385 15.51 -49.50 -1.72
CA LEU A 385 14.54 -49.14 -0.69
C LEU A 385 14.84 -47.73 -0.15
N THR A 386 16.12 -47.36 -0.06
CA THR A 386 16.60 -46.04 0.35
C THR A 386 16.17 -44.94 -0.62
N SER A 387 16.26 -45.15 -1.93
CA SER A 387 15.81 -44.14 -2.92
C SER A 387 14.28 -44.05 -3.03
N SER A 388 13.57 -45.14 -2.75
CA SER A 388 12.11 -45.21 -2.92
C SER A 388 11.33 -44.72 -1.69
N LEU A 389 11.78 -45.11 -0.49
CA LEU A 389 11.10 -44.86 0.78
C LEU A 389 11.96 -44.07 1.78
N GLY A 390 13.26 -43.92 1.53
CA GLY A 390 14.15 -43.19 2.41
C GLY A 390 13.99 -41.67 2.26
N GLU A 391 13.99 -40.98 3.39
CA GLU A 391 14.04 -39.52 3.44
C GLU A 391 15.43 -39.10 3.91
N PRO A 392 16.22 -38.36 3.10
CA PRO A 392 17.62 -38.03 3.43
C PRO A 392 17.79 -37.37 4.80
N VAL A 393 16.88 -36.46 5.15
CA VAL A 393 16.89 -35.74 6.44
C VAL A 393 16.66 -36.71 7.61
N LYS A 394 15.71 -37.64 7.49
CA LYS A 394 15.46 -38.66 8.52
C LYS A 394 16.64 -39.64 8.65
N ILE A 395 17.21 -40.06 7.52
CA ILE A 395 18.38 -40.95 7.50
C ILE A 395 19.56 -40.28 8.20
N GLN A 396 19.80 -38.99 7.93
CA GLN A 396 20.84 -38.23 8.60
C GLN A 396 20.60 -38.15 10.12
N ALA A 397 19.36 -37.90 10.54
CA ALA A 397 18.99 -37.92 11.96
C ALA A 397 19.21 -39.29 12.60
N TRP A 398 18.93 -40.39 11.89
CA TRP A 398 19.20 -41.74 12.36
C TRP A 398 20.70 -42.01 12.51
N ASN A 399 21.52 -41.54 11.57
CA ASN A 399 22.97 -41.68 11.65
C ASN A 399 23.54 -40.91 12.85
N ILE A 400 23.04 -39.70 13.11
CA ILE A 400 23.39 -38.91 14.31
C ILE A 400 22.97 -39.65 15.59
N ALA A 401 21.83 -40.33 15.57
CA ALA A 401 21.37 -41.16 16.69
C ALA A 401 22.14 -42.50 16.86
N GLY A 402 23.10 -42.79 15.97
CA GLY A 402 23.98 -43.97 16.07
C GLY A 402 23.61 -45.15 15.18
N LEU A 403 22.72 -44.97 14.20
CA LEU A 403 22.54 -45.94 13.11
C LEU A 403 23.78 -45.91 12.20
N PRO A 404 24.35 -47.06 11.83
CA PRO A 404 25.41 -47.08 10.82
C PRO A 404 24.95 -46.54 9.47
N SER A 405 25.87 -45.90 8.76
CA SER A 405 25.63 -45.30 7.44
C SER A 405 25.67 -46.30 6.27
N ASP A 406 25.85 -47.60 6.54
CA ASP A 406 25.83 -48.62 5.51
C ASP A 406 24.42 -48.85 4.96
N SER A 407 24.33 -49.28 3.69
CA SER A 407 23.06 -49.48 2.99
C SER A 407 22.14 -50.47 3.72
N PHE A 408 22.69 -51.49 4.37
CA PHE A 408 21.89 -52.51 5.03
C PHE A 408 21.25 -51.97 6.33
N SER A 409 22.01 -51.23 7.14
CA SER A 409 21.50 -50.57 8.34
C SER A 409 20.44 -49.52 8.02
N ILE A 410 20.64 -48.71 6.96
CA ILE A 410 19.66 -47.72 6.52
C ILE A 410 18.36 -48.40 6.05
N GLU A 411 18.45 -49.46 5.25
CA GLU A 411 17.28 -50.23 4.80
C GLU A 411 16.50 -50.85 5.97
N ASN A 412 17.21 -51.38 6.98
CA ASN A 412 16.60 -51.86 8.21
C ASN A 412 15.91 -50.71 8.97
N GLY A 413 16.54 -49.54 9.07
CA GLY A 413 15.94 -48.35 9.65
C GLY A 413 14.61 -47.95 9.00
N ILE A 414 14.54 -48.02 7.66
CA ILE A 414 13.30 -47.77 6.90
C ILE A 414 12.22 -48.78 7.27
N MET A 415 12.56 -50.06 7.41
CA MET A 415 11.61 -51.11 7.83
C MET A 415 11.17 -50.96 9.30
N ILE A 416 12.06 -50.46 10.17
CA ILE A 416 11.82 -50.30 11.62
C ILE A 416 10.77 -49.25 11.97
N SER A 417 10.51 -48.30 11.07
CA SER A 417 9.42 -47.32 11.20
C SER A 417 8.01 -47.93 11.36
N ARG A 418 7.86 -49.27 11.26
CA ARG A 418 6.59 -50.00 11.31
C ARG A 418 6.45 -51.02 12.46
N TRP A 419 7.18 -50.83 13.56
CA TRP A 419 7.17 -51.66 14.79
C TRP A 419 7.63 -53.13 14.63
N PRO A 420 8.76 -53.42 13.98
CA PRO A 420 9.25 -54.79 13.93
C PRO A 420 9.96 -55.20 15.24
N LEU A 421 10.07 -56.51 15.43
CA LEU A 421 11.02 -57.12 16.35
C LEU A 421 12.41 -57.10 15.72
N MET A 422 13.33 -56.48 16.45
CA MET A 422 14.72 -56.33 16.07
C MET A 422 15.55 -57.43 16.73
N ILE A 423 16.16 -58.28 15.91
CA ILE A 423 17.16 -59.25 16.36
C ILE A 423 18.49 -58.51 16.56
N ASP A 424 18.84 -58.21 17.80
CA ASP A 424 19.94 -57.30 18.13
C ASP A 424 20.88 -57.90 19.19
N PRO A 425 21.68 -58.93 18.82
CA PRO A 425 22.62 -59.56 19.74
C PRO A 425 23.75 -58.60 20.19
N GLN A 426 24.02 -57.53 19.43
CA GLN A 426 25.06 -56.55 19.72
C GLN A 426 24.53 -55.33 20.52
N GLY A 427 23.21 -55.18 20.65
CA GLY A 427 22.59 -54.05 21.33
C GLY A 427 22.67 -52.72 20.55
N GLN A 428 22.94 -52.77 19.24
CA GLN A 428 23.09 -51.59 18.40
C GLN A 428 21.75 -50.93 18.11
N ALA A 429 20.76 -51.72 17.68
CA ALA A 429 19.40 -51.22 17.43
C ALA A 429 18.77 -50.69 18.72
N ASN A 430 19.02 -51.36 19.84
CA ASN A 430 18.58 -50.92 21.17
C ASN A 430 19.15 -49.53 21.54
N LYS A 431 20.46 -49.32 21.38
CA LYS A 431 21.10 -48.02 21.61
C LYS A 431 20.57 -46.95 20.66
N TRP A 432 20.40 -47.30 19.39
CA TRP A 432 19.88 -46.39 18.38
C TRP A 432 18.46 -45.91 18.71
N VAL A 433 17.53 -46.81 19.05
CA VAL A 433 16.15 -46.44 19.43
C VAL A 433 16.14 -45.55 20.68
N LYS A 434 16.96 -45.87 21.69
CA LYS A 434 17.10 -45.03 22.90
C LYS A 434 17.57 -43.61 22.59
N ASN A 435 18.52 -43.47 21.68
CA ASN A 435 19.03 -42.16 21.27
C ASN A 435 18.02 -41.41 20.40
N MET A 436 17.35 -42.11 19.47
CA MET A 436 16.38 -41.54 18.55
C MET A 436 15.14 -41.02 19.28
N GLU A 437 14.64 -41.76 20.26
CA GLU A 437 13.43 -41.42 21.03
C GLU A 437 13.74 -40.66 22.34
N LYS A 438 14.98 -40.18 22.51
CA LYS A 438 15.43 -39.49 23.74
C LYS A 438 14.60 -38.25 24.07
N ALA A 439 14.19 -37.50 23.05
CA ALA A 439 13.35 -36.31 23.21
C ALA A 439 11.86 -36.64 23.45
N ASN A 440 11.44 -37.89 23.17
CA ASN A 440 10.04 -38.30 23.18
C ASN A 440 9.67 -39.08 24.45
N ASN A 441 10.47 -39.03 25.52
CA ASN A 441 10.24 -39.74 26.78
C ASN A 441 10.06 -41.27 26.59
N LEU A 442 11.03 -41.93 25.93
CA LEU A 442 11.04 -43.37 25.77
C LEU A 442 11.02 -44.12 27.11
N HIS A 443 10.06 -45.02 27.28
CA HIS A 443 9.98 -45.93 28.42
C HIS A 443 10.57 -47.28 28.04
N VAL A 444 11.52 -47.77 28.84
CA VAL A 444 12.17 -49.07 28.62
C VAL A 444 11.60 -50.07 29.61
N ILE A 445 11.07 -51.18 29.11
CA ILE A 445 10.41 -52.21 29.93
C ILE A 445 10.94 -53.61 29.59
N LYS A 446 10.80 -54.55 30.51
CA LYS A 446 11.05 -55.99 30.32
C LYS A 446 9.84 -56.80 30.78
N LEU A 447 9.63 -57.97 30.18
CA LEU A 447 8.56 -58.89 30.61
C LEU A 447 8.74 -59.41 32.05
N SER A 448 9.95 -59.32 32.60
CA SER A 448 10.24 -59.67 33.99
C SER A 448 9.78 -58.62 35.01
N ASP A 449 9.46 -57.41 34.57
CA ASP A 449 9.16 -56.30 35.47
C ASP A 449 7.71 -56.43 35.98
N SER A 450 7.50 -56.39 37.30
CA SER A 450 6.15 -56.56 37.89
C SER A 450 5.12 -55.54 37.39
N ASP A 451 5.60 -54.34 37.06
CA ASP A 451 4.77 -53.18 36.71
C ASP A 451 4.73 -52.92 35.19
N PHE A 452 5.20 -53.87 34.36
CA PHE A 452 5.31 -53.65 32.91
C PHE A 452 3.95 -53.35 32.26
N VAL A 453 2.89 -54.06 32.68
CA VAL A 453 1.53 -53.88 32.14
C VAL A 453 1.06 -52.46 32.42
N ARG A 454 1.09 -52.03 33.69
CA ARG A 454 0.67 -50.67 34.09
C ARG A 454 1.47 -49.57 33.36
N THR A 455 2.78 -49.77 33.21
CA THR A 455 3.65 -48.84 32.48
C THR A 455 3.24 -48.76 31.01
N LEU A 456 2.97 -49.90 30.38
CA LEU A 456 2.52 -49.99 29.00
C LEU A 456 1.14 -49.34 28.80
N GLU A 457 0.18 -49.56 29.70
CA GLU A 457 -1.14 -48.93 29.68
C GLU A 457 -1.03 -47.39 29.67
N ASN A 458 -0.24 -46.84 30.60
CA ASN A 458 -0.01 -45.40 30.68
C ASN A 458 0.64 -44.87 29.40
N CYS A 459 1.64 -45.56 28.86
CA CYS A 459 2.31 -45.12 27.65
C CYS A 459 1.38 -45.14 26.43
N ILE A 460 0.51 -46.15 26.31
CA ILE A 460 -0.52 -46.23 25.27
C ILE A 460 -1.49 -45.05 25.37
N GLN A 461 -1.90 -44.70 26.59
CA GLN A 461 -2.85 -43.61 26.84
C GLN A 461 -2.25 -42.24 26.54
N PHE A 462 -0.98 -42.01 26.90
CA PHE A 462 -0.32 -40.72 26.76
C PHE A 462 0.54 -40.57 25.50
N GLY A 463 0.64 -41.60 24.66
CA GLY A 463 1.40 -41.53 23.41
C GLY A 463 2.92 -41.71 23.56
N ASN A 464 3.40 -42.04 24.76
CA ASN A 464 4.83 -42.21 25.00
C ASN A 464 5.37 -43.47 24.32
N PRO A 465 6.53 -43.42 23.64
CA PRO A 465 7.11 -44.57 22.99
C PRO A 465 7.63 -45.57 24.03
N VAL A 466 7.50 -46.86 23.73
CA VAL A 466 7.94 -47.95 24.60
C VAL A 466 8.90 -48.88 23.88
N LEU A 467 10.01 -49.22 24.54
CA LEU A 467 10.98 -50.23 24.11
C LEU A 467 10.92 -51.45 25.04
N LEU A 468 10.42 -52.57 24.51
CA LEU A 468 10.42 -53.86 25.19
C LEU A 468 11.72 -54.61 24.89
N GLU A 469 12.51 -54.86 25.92
CA GLU A 469 13.85 -55.44 25.80
C GLU A 469 13.93 -56.94 26.09
N ASN A 470 14.82 -57.60 25.37
CA ASN A 470 15.29 -58.97 25.62
C ASN A 470 14.15 -59.99 25.60
N ILE A 471 13.25 -59.90 24.62
CA ILE A 471 12.21 -60.91 24.45
C ILE A 471 12.84 -62.27 24.12
N GLY A 472 12.34 -63.32 24.75
CA GLY A 472 12.64 -64.71 24.42
C GLY A 472 11.95 -65.18 23.14
N GLU A 473 11.68 -66.48 23.04
CA GLU A 473 10.93 -67.07 21.92
C GLU A 473 9.41 -67.04 22.17
N ASP A 474 9.00 -66.97 23.44
CA ASP A 474 7.62 -66.81 23.87
C ASP A 474 7.26 -65.35 24.14
N LEU A 475 6.05 -64.97 23.72
CA LEU A 475 5.45 -63.65 23.97
C LEU A 475 4.25 -63.80 24.90
N ASP A 476 4.12 -62.89 25.85
CA ASP A 476 2.94 -62.80 26.69
C ASP A 476 1.69 -62.50 25.82
N PRO A 477 0.62 -63.32 25.89
CA PRO A 477 -0.63 -63.09 25.18
C PRO A 477 -1.24 -61.71 25.42
N ILE A 478 -0.95 -61.05 26.55
CA ILE A 478 -1.46 -59.71 26.85
C ILE A 478 -1.05 -58.67 25.79
N LEU A 479 0.08 -58.89 25.10
CA LEU A 479 0.58 -57.99 24.05
C LEU A 479 -0.13 -58.17 22.70
N GLU A 480 -0.91 -59.24 22.53
CA GLU A 480 -1.54 -59.59 21.24
C GLU A 480 -2.42 -58.49 20.65
N PRO A 481 -3.30 -57.81 21.42
CA PRO A 481 -4.10 -56.71 20.91
C PRO A 481 -3.24 -55.57 20.37
N LEU A 482 -2.10 -55.29 21.02
CA LEU A 482 -1.18 -54.23 20.63
C LEU A 482 -0.41 -54.58 19.36
N LEU A 483 0.14 -55.79 19.30
CA LEU A 483 0.90 -56.29 18.15
C LEU A 483 0.05 -56.34 16.88
N LEU A 484 -1.21 -56.75 17.02
CA LEU A 484 -2.17 -56.82 15.92
C LEU A 484 -2.91 -55.49 15.65
N LYS A 485 -2.64 -54.44 16.46
CA LYS A 485 -3.32 -53.14 16.41
C LYS A 485 -4.84 -53.26 16.42
N GLN A 486 -5.38 -54.09 17.31
CA GLN A 486 -6.82 -54.33 17.47
C GLN A 486 -7.50 -53.17 18.20
N THR A 487 -7.51 -52.00 17.56
CA THR A 487 -8.20 -50.81 18.07
C THR A 487 -9.65 -50.77 17.63
N PHE A 488 -10.51 -50.20 18.48
CA PHE A 488 -11.94 -50.04 18.22
C PHE A 488 -12.42 -48.68 18.72
N LYS A 489 -13.52 -48.17 18.17
CA LYS A 489 -14.10 -46.91 18.63
C LYS A 489 -15.09 -47.17 19.77
N GLN A 490 -14.91 -46.48 20.89
CA GLN A 490 -15.84 -46.51 22.02
C GLN A 490 -16.03 -45.08 22.53
N GLY A 491 -17.28 -44.62 22.63
CA GLY A 491 -17.58 -43.26 23.13
C GLY A 491 -16.98 -42.12 22.27
N GLY A 492 -16.64 -42.37 21.01
CA GLY A 492 -16.00 -41.40 20.12
C GLY A 492 -14.46 -41.38 20.18
N ALA A 493 -13.85 -42.00 21.21
CA ALA A 493 -12.41 -42.20 21.30
C ALA A 493 -11.98 -43.51 20.61
N LEU A 494 -10.74 -43.55 20.14
CA LEU A 494 -10.11 -44.78 19.68
C LEU A 494 -9.53 -45.49 20.91
N CYS A 495 -9.91 -46.74 21.15
CA CYS A 495 -9.51 -47.49 22.32
C CYS A 495 -8.88 -48.83 21.92
N ILE A 496 -8.12 -49.42 22.83
CA ILE A 496 -7.55 -50.76 22.72
C ILE A 496 -7.81 -51.51 24.02
N ARG A 497 -8.04 -52.82 23.93
CA ARG A 497 -8.20 -53.68 25.11
C ARG A 497 -6.88 -54.38 25.40
N LEU A 498 -6.32 -54.20 26.59
CA LEU A 498 -5.09 -54.85 27.03
C LEU A 498 -5.43 -55.65 28.29
N GLY A 499 -5.48 -56.98 28.16
CA GLY A 499 -6.05 -57.84 29.21
C GLY A 499 -7.51 -57.49 29.50
N ASP A 500 -7.80 -57.08 30.73
CA ASP A 500 -9.14 -56.66 31.18
C ASP A 500 -9.37 -55.15 31.08
N SER A 501 -8.30 -54.36 30.90
CA SER A 501 -8.36 -52.91 30.82
C SER A 501 -8.74 -52.45 29.41
N THR A 502 -9.62 -51.44 29.32
CA THR A 502 -9.88 -50.71 28.07
C THR A 502 -9.22 -49.35 28.17
N ILE A 503 -8.30 -49.07 27.26
CA ILE A 503 -7.40 -47.91 27.32
C ILE A 503 -7.63 -47.07 26.07
N GLU A 504 -7.69 -45.75 26.23
CA GLU A 504 -7.69 -44.83 25.09
C GLU A 504 -6.35 -44.96 24.36
N TYR A 505 -6.41 -45.14 23.05
CA TYR A 505 -5.25 -45.37 22.21
C TYR A 505 -4.78 -44.04 21.61
N ALA A 506 -3.61 -43.56 22.03
CA ALA A 506 -3.00 -42.37 21.49
C ALA A 506 -2.41 -42.64 20.08
N PRO A 507 -2.73 -41.85 19.04
CA PRO A 507 -2.27 -42.10 17.67
C PRO A 507 -0.76 -42.01 17.45
N ASP A 508 -0.06 -41.28 18.30
CA ASP A 508 1.40 -41.03 18.29
C ASP A 508 2.21 -42.12 19.00
N PHE A 509 1.56 -43.00 19.77
CA PHE A 509 2.20 -44.12 20.46
C PHE A 509 3.05 -44.97 19.50
N ARG A 510 4.23 -45.39 19.97
CA ARG A 510 5.14 -46.28 19.23
C ARG A 510 5.63 -47.41 20.11
N PHE A 511 5.70 -48.61 19.53
CA PHE A 511 6.17 -49.81 20.23
C PHE A 511 7.36 -50.43 19.51
N TYR A 512 8.45 -50.62 20.25
CA TYR A 512 9.70 -51.21 19.76
C TYR A 512 10.01 -52.47 20.54
N ILE A 513 10.52 -53.48 19.85
CA ILE A 513 10.83 -54.78 20.45
C ILE A 513 12.24 -55.18 20.07
N THR A 514 13.04 -55.59 21.05
CA THR A 514 14.39 -56.12 20.82
C THR A 514 14.59 -57.49 21.45
N THR A 515 15.35 -58.35 20.79
CA THR A 515 15.86 -59.61 21.37
C THR A 515 17.37 -59.70 21.23
N LYS A 516 18.04 -60.29 22.23
CA LYS A 516 19.48 -60.59 22.18
C LYS A 516 19.78 -61.98 21.62
N LEU A 517 18.75 -62.79 21.37
CA LEU A 517 18.92 -64.11 20.79
C LEU A 517 19.51 -63.98 19.39
N ARG A 518 20.60 -64.69 19.12
CA ARG A 518 21.29 -64.61 17.81
C ARG A 518 20.49 -65.28 16.69
N ASN A 519 19.70 -66.29 17.03
CA ASN A 519 18.89 -67.07 16.11
C ASN A 519 17.61 -67.56 16.82
N PRO A 520 16.67 -66.65 17.16
CA PRO A 520 15.44 -67.04 17.83
C PRO A 520 14.53 -67.84 16.88
N HIS A 521 13.90 -68.89 17.39
CA HIS A 521 12.88 -69.65 16.67
C HIS A 521 11.47 -69.23 17.08
N TYR A 522 10.96 -68.17 16.44
CA TYR A 522 9.57 -67.77 16.61
C TYR A 522 8.65 -68.68 15.80
N LEU A 523 7.73 -69.39 16.47
CA LEU A 523 6.73 -70.21 15.80
C LEU A 523 5.80 -69.36 14.90
N PRO A 524 5.13 -69.96 13.89
CA PRO A 524 4.26 -69.22 12.96
C PRO A 524 3.23 -68.32 13.66
N LYS A 525 2.67 -68.77 14.79
CA LYS A 525 1.72 -67.99 15.61
C LYS A 525 2.30 -66.65 16.07
N ILE A 526 3.59 -66.58 16.35
CA ILE A 526 4.30 -65.38 16.80
C ILE A 526 4.81 -64.59 15.59
N SER A 527 5.37 -65.25 14.58
CA SER A 527 5.88 -64.58 13.36
C SER A 527 4.81 -63.85 12.56
N VAL A 528 3.53 -64.24 12.68
CA VAL A 528 2.41 -63.51 12.06
C VAL A 528 2.07 -62.22 12.83
N LYS A 529 2.26 -62.23 14.15
CA LYS A 529 1.93 -61.11 15.04
C LYS A 529 3.02 -60.05 15.05
N VAL A 530 4.26 -60.45 14.80
CA VAL A 530 5.42 -59.59 14.90
C VAL A 530 6.26 -59.67 13.65
N LYS A 531 6.51 -58.52 13.02
CA LYS A 531 7.37 -58.46 11.82
C LYS A 531 8.82 -58.60 12.25
N LEU A 532 9.49 -59.62 11.73
CA LEU A 532 10.91 -59.82 11.98
C LEU A 532 11.72 -58.92 11.05
N SER A 533 12.50 -58.00 11.62
CA SER A 533 13.52 -57.25 10.89
C SER A 533 14.88 -57.88 11.20
N CYS A 534 15.69 -58.13 10.16
CA CYS A 534 16.96 -58.83 10.30
C CYS A 534 17.96 -58.05 11.17
N ARG A 535 18.98 -58.82 11.59
CA ARG A 535 20.10 -58.44 12.45
C ARG A 535 20.60 -57.01 12.18
N ALA A 536 20.62 -56.14 13.19
CA ALA A 536 21.54 -54.99 13.16
C ALA A 536 22.96 -55.56 13.19
N ALA A 537 23.84 -55.09 12.31
CA ALA A 537 25.14 -55.70 12.02
C ALA A 537 25.95 -56.02 13.28
#